data_AF-A0A4Y3PB91-F1
#
_entry.id   AF-A0A4Y3PB91-F1
#
_cell.length_a   1.000
_cell.length_b   1.000
_cell.length_c   1.000
_cell.angle_alpha   90.00
_cell.angle_beta   90.00
_cell.angle_gamma   90.00
#
_symmetry.space_group_name_H-M   'P 1'
#
loop_
_entity.id
_entity.type
_entity.pdbx_description
1 polymer ?
#
loop_
_entity_poly.entity_id
_entity_poly.type
_entity_poly.pdbx_seq_one_letter_code
_entity_poly.pdbx_strand_id
1 'polypeptide(L)'
;MQRNNHWKKLGRWAGAGVLGLTILLGHVYPLKAAEPVQVPFLSEWSISTLNEGEKYGIFPLAWYKDESFLQPIPADKFADLLKATEKKLDQLGLKKKAALSWSDNRVATREAVAVSLHKLLANYEWPAGKGADVTALAPLEYMRKHGLVKGTSTGLELDQSATVEQAAVMASRVVEFANDLAGGGAKGLLWKVTKGQNTLYLLGSIHMGTTDMYPMQKTIRDAYEASDDLWVEADILAGDMNYMLEKMIYSDGTTLQDHVSAATYSKLQKALASMKLPENAFDGYKPFAVGLSLVTVGYTGSPEEGELAMLTGIDRYFLAKAMLEQKPIHELEGIKLQADLLSGVPAEQQEKELNVILDSLLSGKEPAASYQVLQDMQTKWVQGDLEGMTQVLSVEGQFDAGGLNQRLVGERDKNMANKLAQLLEQEGEHTSFVVVGSAHYALKGMVLDQLKEKGYQVERLK
;
A
#
# COMPACT_ATOMS: atom_id res chain seq x y z
N MET A 1 -21.22 -28.44 -39.60
CA MET A 1 -20.29 -28.39 -38.44
C MET A 1 -19.70 -26.98 -38.39
N GLN A 2 -19.45 -26.45 -37.18
CA GLN A 2 -19.05 -25.06 -36.85
C GLN A 2 -20.17 -24.01 -36.74
N ARG A 3 -20.95 -24.11 -35.67
CA ARG A 3 -21.47 -22.95 -34.92
C ARG A 3 -21.76 -23.44 -33.50
N ASN A 4 -20.86 -23.08 -32.58
CA ASN A 4 -21.05 -22.96 -31.11
C ASN A 4 -19.70 -23.11 -30.40
N ASN A 5 -18.94 -22.02 -30.33
CA ASN A 5 -17.80 -21.94 -29.42
C ASN A 5 -17.67 -20.58 -28.69
N HIS A 6 -18.64 -19.68 -28.85
CA HIS A 6 -18.64 -18.38 -28.16
C HIS A 6 -19.10 -18.47 -26.70
N TRP A 7 -19.87 -19.49 -26.33
CA TRP A 7 -20.45 -19.61 -24.99
C TRP A 7 -19.50 -20.20 -23.94
N LYS A 8 -18.43 -20.89 -24.35
CA LYS A 8 -17.41 -21.42 -23.41
C LYS A 8 -16.39 -20.38 -22.97
N LYS A 9 -16.29 -19.23 -23.64
CA LYS A 9 -15.43 -18.14 -23.17
C LYS A 9 -16.10 -17.35 -22.05
N LEU A 10 -17.40 -17.03 -22.13
CA LEU A 10 -18.14 -16.17 -21.18
C LEU A 10 -18.06 -16.57 -19.69
N GLY A 11 -17.72 -17.82 -19.34
CA GLY A 11 -17.59 -18.27 -17.94
C GLY A 11 -16.32 -17.84 -17.21
N ARG A 12 -15.33 -17.24 -17.89
CA ARG A 12 -14.02 -16.86 -17.32
C ARG A 12 -13.91 -15.40 -16.82
N TRP A 13 -14.97 -14.59 -16.93
CA TRP A 13 -14.80 -13.11 -17.02
C TRP A 13 -15.44 -12.29 -15.89
N ALA A 14 -16.14 -12.89 -14.93
CA ALA A 14 -16.94 -12.09 -13.98
C ALA A 14 -16.23 -11.74 -12.66
N GLY A 15 -15.30 -12.56 -12.18
CA GLY A 15 -14.71 -12.36 -10.85
C GLY A 15 -13.56 -11.36 -10.77
N ALA A 16 -12.96 -11.00 -11.91
CA ALA A 16 -11.64 -10.37 -11.92
C ALA A 16 -11.66 -8.84 -12.05
N GLY A 17 -12.68 -8.23 -12.68
CA GLY A 17 -12.77 -6.76 -12.75
C GLY A 17 -13.26 -6.06 -11.48
N VAL A 18 -13.64 -6.85 -10.48
CA VAL A 18 -13.86 -6.40 -9.10
C VAL A 18 -12.50 -6.14 -8.41
N LEU A 19 -11.40 -6.80 -8.82
CA LEU A 19 -10.14 -6.82 -8.06
C LEU A 19 -9.42 -5.47 -7.92
N GLY A 20 -9.44 -4.62 -8.95
CA GLY A 20 -8.75 -3.33 -8.93
C GLY A 20 -9.42 -2.23 -8.11
N LEU A 21 -10.70 -2.41 -7.76
CA LEU A 21 -11.55 -1.36 -7.16
C LEU A 21 -11.98 -1.62 -5.72
N THR A 22 -11.69 -2.81 -5.20
CA THR A 22 -12.57 -3.39 -4.18
C THR A 22 -11.84 -3.94 -2.97
N ILE A 23 -10.51 -3.77 -2.97
CA ILE A 23 -9.63 -4.09 -1.85
C ILE A 23 -9.54 -2.94 -0.82
N LEU A 24 -9.83 -1.68 -1.22
CA LEU A 24 -9.83 -0.51 -0.30
C LEU A 24 -10.76 -0.70 0.92
N LEU A 25 -11.91 -1.35 0.71
CA LEU A 25 -12.98 -1.49 1.71
C LEU A 25 -13.21 -2.95 2.13
N GLY A 26 -12.49 -3.89 1.52
CA GLY A 26 -12.71 -5.33 1.65
C GLY A 26 -12.07 -5.94 2.89
N HIS A 27 -12.40 -5.46 4.08
CA HIS A 27 -12.06 -6.14 5.33
C HIS A 27 -13.29 -6.27 6.21
N VAL A 28 -13.95 -7.43 6.12
CA VAL A 28 -14.76 -7.92 7.24
C VAL A 28 -14.25 -9.28 7.67
N TYR A 29 -13.28 -9.26 8.56
CA TYR A 29 -13.10 -10.41 9.43
C TYR A 29 -14.21 -10.34 10.48
N PRO A 30 -14.89 -11.46 10.81
CA PRO A 30 -15.43 -11.61 12.14
C PRO A 30 -14.22 -11.66 13.08
N LEU A 31 -13.67 -10.48 13.41
CA LEU A 31 -12.81 -10.32 14.55
C LEU A 31 -13.72 -10.71 15.72
N LYS A 32 -13.50 -11.91 16.30
CA LYS A 32 -13.56 -11.97 17.76
C LYS A 32 -12.78 -10.75 18.21
N ALA A 33 -13.45 -9.81 18.85
CA ALA A 33 -12.85 -8.58 19.35
C ALA A 33 -11.50 -8.97 19.98
N ALA A 34 -10.41 -8.74 19.24
CA ALA A 34 -9.11 -8.87 19.83
C ALA A 34 -9.10 -7.79 20.91
N GLU A 35 -8.67 -8.16 22.12
CA GLU A 35 -8.46 -7.18 23.17
C GLU A 35 -7.70 -5.98 22.57
N PRO A 36 -8.05 -4.73 22.94
CA PRO A 36 -7.44 -3.56 22.34
C PRO A 36 -5.93 -3.69 22.44
N VAL A 37 -5.28 -3.80 21.26
CA VAL A 37 -3.83 -3.93 21.18
C VAL A 37 -3.24 -2.66 21.79
N GLN A 38 -2.58 -2.80 22.94
CA GLN A 38 -1.95 -1.70 23.63
C GLN A 38 -0.69 -1.32 22.87
N VAL A 39 -0.79 -0.34 21.96
CA VAL A 39 0.37 0.24 21.30
C VAL A 39 1.14 1.06 22.35
N PRO A 40 2.45 0.86 22.51
CA PRO A 40 3.25 1.62 23.46
C PRO A 40 3.17 3.10 23.10
N PHE A 41 3.18 3.95 24.13
CA PHE A 41 3.32 5.38 23.93
C PHE A 41 4.64 5.66 23.21
N LEU A 42 4.57 6.09 21.94
CA LEU A 42 5.75 6.45 21.16
C LEU A 42 6.19 7.87 21.53
N SER A 43 7.50 8.11 21.47
CA SER A 43 8.02 9.46 21.67
C SER A 43 7.61 10.36 20.50
N GLU A 44 7.05 11.55 20.75
CA GLU A 44 6.57 12.45 19.67
C GLU A 44 7.62 12.72 18.57
N TRP A 45 8.90 12.82 18.94
CA TRP A 45 10.02 13.07 18.00
C TRP A 45 10.30 11.91 17.04
N SER A 46 9.85 10.69 17.35
CA SER A 46 10.11 9.47 16.57
C SER A 46 9.00 9.16 15.58
N ILE A 47 7.76 9.59 15.86
CA ILE A 47 6.53 9.17 15.17
C ILE A 47 6.66 9.31 13.65
N SER A 48 7.04 10.48 13.13
CA SER A 48 7.16 10.71 11.69
C SER A 48 8.19 9.78 11.04
N THR A 49 9.34 9.55 11.67
CA THR A 49 10.35 8.64 11.12
C THR A 49 9.92 7.17 11.20
N LEU A 50 9.25 6.77 12.27
CA LEU A 50 8.76 5.40 12.46
C LEU A 50 7.60 5.08 11.52
N ASN A 51 6.73 6.06 11.25
CA ASN A 51 5.66 5.94 10.25
C ASN A 51 6.23 5.59 8.87
N GLU A 52 7.41 6.11 8.49
CA GLU A 52 8.09 5.66 7.27
C GLU A 52 8.77 4.29 7.48
N GLY A 53 9.52 4.17 8.58
CA GLY A 53 10.38 3.04 8.89
C GLY A 53 9.70 1.68 8.95
N GLU A 54 8.47 1.63 9.48
CA GLU A 54 7.69 0.41 9.62
C GLU A 54 7.35 -0.25 8.26
N LYS A 55 7.42 0.52 7.17
CA LYS A 55 7.14 0.06 5.80
C LYS A 55 8.40 -0.40 5.09
N TYR A 56 9.59 -0.16 5.64
CA TYR A 56 10.85 -0.53 5.01
C TYR A 56 11.20 -2.01 5.18
N GLY A 57 10.50 -2.73 6.07
CA GLY A 57 10.79 -4.14 6.37
C GLY A 57 12.09 -4.36 7.15
N ILE A 58 12.56 -3.34 7.87
CA ILE A 58 13.80 -3.39 8.65
C ILE A 58 13.59 -3.77 10.13
N PHE A 59 12.36 -3.70 10.61
CA PHE A 59 11.93 -4.26 11.89
C PHE A 59 10.45 -4.69 11.78
N PRO A 60 10.02 -5.74 12.50
CA PRO A 60 8.63 -6.22 12.44
C PRO A 60 7.70 -5.37 13.32
N LEU A 61 6.43 -5.24 12.90
CA LEU A 61 5.39 -4.53 13.67
C LEU A 61 5.16 -5.12 15.07
N ALA A 62 5.48 -6.41 15.26
CA ALA A 62 5.42 -7.09 16.55
C ALA A 62 6.31 -6.43 17.62
N TRP A 63 7.36 -5.70 17.23
CA TRP A 63 8.20 -4.96 18.18
C TRP A 63 7.45 -3.84 18.91
N TYR A 64 6.40 -3.28 18.30
CA TYR A 64 5.53 -2.36 19.03
C TYR A 64 4.72 -3.11 20.10
N LYS A 65 4.40 -4.39 19.90
CA LYS A 65 3.46 -5.14 20.74
C LYS A 65 4.13 -5.89 21.90
N ASP A 66 5.47 -5.95 21.96
CA ASP A 66 6.22 -6.81 22.88
C ASP A 66 6.84 -6.10 24.10
N GLU A 67 6.34 -4.91 24.45
CA GLU A 67 6.76 -4.07 25.60
C GLU A 67 8.22 -3.58 25.59
N SER A 68 9.07 -4.10 24.71
CA SER A 68 10.50 -3.77 24.66
C SER A 68 10.82 -2.50 23.87
N PHE A 69 9.85 -1.90 23.17
CA PHE A 69 10.11 -0.84 22.20
C PHE A 69 10.81 0.40 22.80
N LEU A 70 10.46 0.75 24.05
CA LEU A 70 11.09 1.85 24.79
C LEU A 70 12.24 1.39 25.71
N GLN A 71 12.53 0.09 25.75
CA GLN A 71 13.59 -0.49 26.57
C GLN A 71 14.91 -0.54 25.80
N PRO A 72 16.05 -0.69 26.51
CA PRO A 72 17.35 -0.94 25.88
C PRO A 72 17.28 -2.06 24.85
N ILE A 73 17.77 -1.83 23.64
CA ILE A 73 17.70 -2.81 22.56
C ILE A 73 18.54 -4.05 22.89
N PRO A 74 17.91 -5.24 22.93
CA PRO A 74 18.64 -6.51 23.08
C PRO A 74 19.59 -6.78 21.92
N ALA A 75 20.65 -7.54 22.19
CA ALA A 75 21.70 -7.88 21.23
C ALA A 75 21.18 -8.58 19.96
N ASP A 76 20.23 -9.51 20.10
CA ASP A 76 19.58 -10.24 19.02
C ASP A 76 18.72 -9.31 18.14
N LYS A 77 17.87 -8.47 18.75
CA LYS A 77 17.10 -7.45 18.01
C LYS A 77 18.00 -6.49 17.27
N PHE A 78 19.12 -6.07 17.87
CA PHE A 78 20.06 -5.18 17.22
C PHE A 78 20.73 -5.85 16.01
N ALA A 79 21.15 -7.11 16.14
CA ALA A 79 21.69 -7.87 15.02
C ALA A 79 20.67 -8.05 13.89
N ASP A 80 19.40 -8.33 14.23
CA ASP A 80 18.33 -8.49 13.24
C ASP A 80 17.99 -7.17 12.53
N LEU A 81 17.97 -6.05 13.25
CA LEU A 81 17.83 -4.72 12.67
C LEU A 81 18.94 -4.43 11.64
N LEU A 82 20.19 -4.72 11.97
CA LEU A 82 21.33 -4.50 11.08
C LEU A 82 21.27 -5.39 9.84
N LYS A 83 20.94 -6.68 10.00
CA LYS A 83 20.77 -7.61 8.87
C LYS A 83 19.62 -7.19 7.95
N ALA A 84 18.48 -6.79 8.53
CA ALA A 84 17.33 -6.36 7.74
C ALA A 84 17.60 -5.02 7.03
N THR A 85 18.31 -4.09 7.70
CA THR A 85 18.80 -2.85 7.08
C THR A 85 19.76 -3.13 5.92
N GLU A 86 20.71 -4.07 6.09
CA GLU A 86 21.64 -4.47 5.03
C GLU A 86 20.89 -5.08 3.84
N LYS A 87 19.96 -6.00 4.11
CA LYS A 87 19.08 -6.58 3.08
C LYS A 87 18.31 -5.49 2.35
N LYS A 88 17.85 -4.45 3.05
CA LYS A 88 17.15 -3.32 2.43
C LYS A 88 18.07 -2.49 1.53
N LEU A 89 19.30 -2.22 1.96
CA LEU A 89 20.27 -1.50 1.12
C LEU A 89 20.74 -2.32 -0.08
N ASP A 90 20.76 -3.66 0.01
CA ASP A 90 21.12 -4.53 -1.10
C ASP A 90 20.18 -4.37 -2.31
N GLN A 91 18.93 -3.95 -2.08
CA GLN A 91 17.95 -3.66 -3.13
C GLN A 91 18.37 -2.49 -4.03
N LEU A 92 19.32 -1.66 -3.58
CA LEU A 92 19.89 -0.58 -4.41
C LEU A 92 20.81 -1.10 -5.52
N GLY A 93 21.20 -2.38 -5.49
CA GLY A 93 22.06 -2.99 -6.51
C GLY A 93 23.50 -2.45 -6.52
N LEU A 94 23.91 -1.75 -5.46
CA LEU A 94 25.26 -1.19 -5.32
C LEU A 94 26.28 -2.28 -4.98
N LYS A 95 27.52 -2.08 -5.43
CA LYS A 95 28.63 -3.00 -5.12
C LYS A 95 29.03 -2.89 -3.66
N LYS A 96 29.07 -4.04 -2.95
CA LYS A 96 29.61 -4.13 -1.58
C LYS A 96 31.13 -4.27 -1.59
N LYS A 97 31.78 -3.70 -0.57
CA LYS A 97 33.23 -3.76 -0.36
C LYS A 97 33.64 -5.04 0.37
N ALA A 98 32.86 -5.47 1.36
CA ALA A 98 33.11 -6.68 2.14
C ALA A 98 31.81 -7.31 2.67
N ALA A 99 31.89 -8.55 3.15
CA ALA A 99 30.84 -9.16 3.96
C ALA A 99 30.93 -8.65 5.41
N LEU A 100 29.80 -8.28 6.01
CA LEU A 100 29.72 -7.86 7.40
C LEU A 100 29.14 -8.99 8.28
N SER A 101 29.53 -9.00 9.55
CA SER A 101 28.99 -9.92 10.57
C SER A 101 28.63 -9.13 11.82
N TRP A 102 27.48 -9.47 12.41
CA TRP A 102 26.88 -8.79 13.54
C TRP A 102 26.63 -9.84 14.64
N SER A 103 27.64 -10.05 15.50
CA SER A 103 27.56 -10.98 16.64
C SER A 103 28.21 -10.34 17.86
N ASP A 104 27.51 -9.39 18.48
CA ASP A 104 27.88 -8.82 19.77
C ASP A 104 26.78 -9.13 20.77
N ASN A 105 27.11 -9.77 21.89
CA ASN A 105 26.16 -10.22 22.91
C ASN A 105 25.84 -9.13 23.95
N ARG A 106 26.25 -7.89 23.71
CA ARG A 106 26.05 -6.76 24.64
C ARG A 106 24.87 -5.90 24.21
N VAL A 107 24.20 -5.30 25.19
CA VAL A 107 23.22 -4.23 24.96
C VAL A 107 23.91 -3.09 24.23
N ALA A 108 23.33 -2.62 23.11
CA ALA A 108 23.96 -1.62 22.28
C ALA A 108 23.85 -0.22 22.92
N THR A 109 24.96 0.52 22.97
CA THR A 109 24.94 1.95 23.28
C THR A 109 24.47 2.76 22.08
N ARG A 110 24.08 4.02 22.29
CA ARG A 110 23.71 4.94 21.20
C ARG A 110 24.86 5.10 20.18
N GLU A 111 26.09 5.16 20.66
CA GLU A 111 27.28 5.14 19.79
C GLU A 111 27.38 3.86 18.98
N ALA A 112 27.25 2.69 19.63
CA ALA A 112 27.38 1.40 18.96
C ALA A 112 26.37 1.25 17.81
N VAL A 113 25.13 1.71 18.00
CA VAL A 113 24.09 1.73 16.97
C VAL A 113 24.50 2.65 15.81
N ALA A 114 24.84 3.91 16.10
CA ALA A 114 25.19 4.89 15.08
C ALA A 114 26.42 4.47 14.26
N VAL A 115 27.46 3.97 14.93
CA VAL A 115 28.69 3.50 14.27
C VAL A 115 28.45 2.25 13.44
N SER A 116 27.60 1.31 13.90
CA SER A 116 27.30 0.10 13.14
C SER A 116 26.50 0.40 11.86
N LEU A 117 25.54 1.32 11.95
CA LEU A 117 24.77 1.79 10.79
C LEU A 117 25.66 2.59 9.81
N HIS A 118 26.56 3.42 10.30
CA HIS A 118 27.56 4.08 9.45
C HIS A 118 28.47 3.07 8.75
N LYS A 119 28.95 2.06 9.48
CA LYS A 119 29.78 0.97 8.91
C LYS A 119 29.05 0.25 7.79
N LEU A 120 27.75 0.02 7.94
CA LEU A 120 26.90 -0.55 6.91
C LEU A 120 26.85 0.38 5.67
N LEU A 121 26.58 1.67 5.83
CA LEU A 121 26.62 2.63 4.71
C LEU A 121 28.00 2.68 4.03
N ALA A 122 29.07 2.71 4.81
CA ALA A 122 30.45 2.79 4.32
C ALA A 122 30.87 1.55 3.52
N ASN A 123 30.12 0.44 3.64
CA ASN A 123 30.38 -0.82 2.93
C ASN A 123 29.93 -0.81 1.46
N TYR A 124 29.20 0.22 1.00
CA TYR A 124 28.74 0.32 -0.38
C TYR A 124 29.58 1.32 -1.20
N GLU A 125 29.66 1.07 -2.51
CA GLU A 125 30.18 2.02 -3.49
C GLU A 125 29.05 2.93 -3.96
N TRP A 126 29.07 4.20 -3.53
CA TRP A 126 28.01 5.17 -3.81
C TRP A 126 28.24 5.93 -5.12
N PRO A 127 27.18 6.28 -5.88
CA PRO A 127 27.28 7.18 -7.02
C PRO A 127 27.87 8.54 -6.63
N ALA A 128 28.61 9.19 -7.53
CA ALA A 128 29.17 10.51 -7.27
C ALA A 128 28.06 11.54 -6.99
N GLY A 129 28.17 12.27 -5.88
CA GLY A 129 27.16 13.21 -5.44
C GLY A 129 27.41 13.77 -4.04
N LYS A 130 26.54 14.69 -3.59
CA LYS A 130 26.61 15.21 -2.22
C LYS A 130 26.34 14.08 -1.23
N GLY A 131 27.26 13.85 -0.30
CA GLY A 131 27.17 12.75 0.67
C GLY A 131 27.70 11.40 0.17
N ALA A 132 28.26 11.34 -1.04
CA ALA A 132 28.78 10.08 -1.59
C ALA A 132 30.05 9.57 -0.88
N ASP A 133 30.85 10.48 -0.32
CA ASP A 133 32.02 10.12 0.47
C ASP A 133 31.64 9.86 1.93
N VAL A 134 31.03 8.69 2.14
CA VAL A 134 30.60 8.20 3.47
C VAL A 134 31.77 8.08 4.44
N THR A 135 32.99 7.92 3.92
CA THR A 135 34.22 7.73 4.70
C THR A 135 35.02 9.03 4.92
N ALA A 136 34.56 10.17 4.40
CA ALA A 136 35.25 11.46 4.54
C ALA A 136 35.37 11.97 5.98
N LEU A 137 34.44 11.58 6.84
CA LEU A 137 34.32 12.06 8.22
C LEU A 137 34.33 10.87 9.18
N ALA A 138 34.64 11.14 10.45
CA ALA A 138 34.44 10.15 11.50
C ALA A 138 32.96 9.70 11.53
N PRO A 139 32.66 8.42 11.86
CA PRO A 139 31.31 7.86 11.76
C PRO A 139 30.20 8.74 12.36
N LEU A 140 30.39 9.16 13.62
CA LEU A 140 29.40 10.00 14.31
C LEU A 140 29.27 11.40 13.72
N GLU A 141 30.36 11.98 13.24
CA GLU A 141 30.34 13.28 12.58
C GLU A 141 29.57 13.21 11.26
N TYR A 142 29.81 12.16 10.47
CA TYR A 142 29.06 11.88 9.25
C TYR A 142 27.56 11.73 9.55
N MET A 143 27.21 10.84 10.47
CA MET A 143 25.81 10.54 10.83
C MET A 143 25.09 11.80 11.32
N ARG A 144 25.76 12.67 12.09
CA ARG A 144 25.17 13.91 12.60
C ARG A 144 25.05 14.98 11.52
N LYS A 145 26.07 15.15 10.68
CA LYS A 145 26.07 16.09 9.54
C LYS A 145 24.90 15.84 8.58
N HIS A 146 24.54 14.56 8.39
CA HIS A 146 23.45 14.14 7.51
C HIS A 146 22.12 13.92 8.26
N GLY A 147 22.01 14.31 9.53
CA GLY A 147 20.76 14.23 10.30
C GLY A 147 20.28 12.81 10.65
N LEU A 148 21.13 11.80 10.44
CA LEU A 148 20.84 10.39 10.73
C LEU A 148 20.82 10.13 12.24
N VAL A 149 21.70 10.83 12.97
CA VAL A 149 21.70 10.91 14.43
C VAL A 149 21.37 12.33 14.84
N LYS A 150 20.34 12.47 15.70
CA LYS A 150 19.92 13.76 16.27
C LYS A 150 20.13 13.70 17.79
N GLY A 151 20.66 14.78 18.37
CA GLY A 151 20.82 14.94 19.81
C GLY A 151 19.72 15.80 20.42
N THR A 152 19.75 15.92 21.74
CA THR A 152 18.92 16.86 22.50
C THR A 152 19.75 18.08 22.91
N SER A 153 19.17 18.96 23.74
CA SER A 153 19.90 20.07 24.37
C SER A 153 21.05 19.61 25.28
N THR A 154 21.03 18.35 25.75
CA THR A 154 22.10 17.78 26.60
C THR A 154 23.17 17.03 25.78
N GLY A 155 23.04 17.00 24.45
CA GLY A 155 23.98 16.34 23.54
C GLY A 155 23.46 14.99 23.04
N LEU A 156 24.39 14.05 22.79
CA LEU A 156 24.09 12.74 22.20
C LEU A 156 23.99 11.60 23.23
N GLU A 157 24.62 11.77 24.40
CA GLU A 157 24.71 10.76 25.48
C GLU A 157 25.12 9.37 24.95
N LEU A 158 26.22 9.36 24.21
CA LEU A 158 26.70 8.25 23.38
C LEU A 158 26.98 6.94 24.14
N ASP A 159 27.31 7.07 25.42
CA ASP A 159 27.62 6.00 26.36
C ASP A 159 26.35 5.31 26.93
N GLN A 160 25.19 5.95 26.81
CA GLN A 160 23.93 5.40 27.28
C GLN A 160 23.45 4.25 26.38
N SER A 161 22.71 3.31 26.95
CA SER A 161 22.01 2.27 26.18
C SER A 161 21.03 2.91 25.20
N ALA A 162 21.04 2.42 23.95
CA ALA A 162 20.05 2.79 22.96
C ALA A 162 18.76 2.00 23.19
N THR A 163 17.60 2.64 23.07
CA THR A 163 16.33 1.92 23.05
C THR A 163 16.06 1.27 21.69
N VAL A 164 15.12 0.32 21.63
CA VAL A 164 14.64 -0.25 20.35
C VAL A 164 14.10 0.86 19.44
N GLU A 165 13.32 1.80 19.98
CA GLU A 165 12.82 2.99 19.29
C GLU A 165 13.96 3.81 18.66
N GLN A 166 15.00 4.14 19.44
CA GLN A 166 16.13 4.93 18.95
C GLN A 166 16.88 4.22 17.83
N ALA A 167 17.10 2.91 17.97
CA ALA A 167 17.77 2.11 16.95
C ALA A 167 16.94 2.01 15.67
N ALA A 168 15.64 1.73 15.78
CA ALA A 168 14.70 1.70 14.67
C ALA A 168 14.70 3.04 13.91
N VAL A 169 14.59 4.17 14.62
CA VAL A 169 14.62 5.51 14.01
C VAL A 169 15.93 5.79 13.26
N MET A 170 17.08 5.47 13.86
CA MET A 170 18.37 5.66 13.21
C MET A 170 18.48 4.81 11.93
N ALA A 171 18.03 3.55 11.99
CA ALA A 171 18.04 2.65 10.83
C ALA A 171 17.09 3.12 9.71
N SER A 172 15.90 3.60 10.05
CA SER A 172 14.95 4.17 9.08
C SER A 172 15.54 5.38 8.36
N ARG A 173 16.18 6.32 9.08
CA ARG A 173 16.85 7.47 8.46
C ARG A 173 17.98 7.04 7.53
N VAL A 174 18.73 6.01 7.91
CA VAL A 174 19.81 5.44 7.10
C VAL A 174 19.27 4.85 5.80
N VAL A 175 18.16 4.10 5.85
CA VAL A 175 17.52 3.56 4.64
C VAL A 175 17.04 4.66 3.71
N GLU A 176 16.34 5.67 4.22
CA GLU A 176 15.86 6.79 3.41
C GLU A 176 17.03 7.55 2.78
N PHE A 177 18.03 7.93 3.59
CA PHE A 177 19.23 8.62 3.13
C PHE A 177 20.00 7.83 2.07
N ALA A 178 20.15 6.53 2.26
CA ALA A 178 20.81 5.65 1.28
C ALA A 178 20.06 5.62 -0.06
N ASN A 179 18.73 5.54 -0.02
CA ASN A 179 17.93 5.59 -1.24
C ASN A 179 18.09 6.93 -1.95
N ASP A 180 18.05 8.05 -1.22
CA ASP A 180 18.24 9.37 -1.81
C ASP A 180 19.63 9.56 -2.43
N LEU A 181 20.66 9.09 -1.73
CA LEU A 181 22.03 9.16 -2.21
C LEU A 181 22.24 8.33 -3.49
N ALA A 182 21.57 7.18 -3.60
CA ALA A 182 21.63 6.32 -4.76
C ALA A 182 20.67 6.73 -5.90
N GLY A 183 19.77 7.69 -5.67
CA GLY A 183 18.64 7.94 -6.56
C GLY A 183 17.69 6.73 -6.69
N GLY A 184 17.64 5.92 -5.64
CA GLY A 184 16.82 4.71 -5.53
C GLY A 184 15.40 4.98 -5.05
N GLY A 185 14.78 3.95 -4.48
CA GLY A 185 13.38 3.93 -4.07
C GLY A 185 12.43 3.47 -5.19
N ALA A 186 11.19 3.16 -4.79
CA ALA A 186 10.15 2.74 -5.72
C ALA A 186 9.69 3.93 -6.58
N LYS A 187 9.73 3.78 -7.91
CA LYS A 187 9.47 4.89 -8.85
C LYS A 187 7.99 5.28 -8.93
N GLY A 188 7.11 4.33 -8.61
CA GLY A 188 5.67 4.49 -8.63
C GLY A 188 5.10 4.92 -9.99
N LEU A 189 3.82 5.29 -9.98
CA LEU A 189 3.14 5.78 -11.16
C LEU A 189 2.67 7.23 -11.00
N LEU A 190 3.56 8.20 -11.24
CA LEU A 190 3.29 9.63 -11.02
C LEU A 190 3.18 10.45 -12.31
N TRP A 191 2.17 11.31 -12.38
CA TRP A 191 2.01 12.33 -13.42
C TRP A 191 1.90 13.72 -12.82
N LYS A 192 2.26 14.74 -13.60
CA LYS A 192 2.03 16.15 -13.32
C LYS A 192 1.04 16.70 -14.35
N VAL A 193 -0.01 17.35 -13.89
CA VAL A 193 -0.97 18.07 -14.74
C VAL A 193 -0.94 19.55 -14.37
N THR A 194 -0.85 20.44 -15.36
CA THR A 194 -0.77 21.88 -15.09
C THR A 194 -1.74 22.70 -15.93
N LYS A 195 -2.20 23.80 -15.33
CA LYS A 195 -3.00 24.85 -15.97
C LYS A 195 -2.69 26.18 -15.28
N GLY A 196 -1.99 27.08 -15.98
CA GLY A 196 -1.56 28.34 -15.38
C GLY A 196 -0.62 28.07 -14.19
N GLN A 197 -1.02 28.52 -12.99
CA GLN A 197 -0.28 28.28 -11.74
C GLN A 197 -0.77 27.04 -10.97
N ASN A 198 -1.89 26.43 -11.37
CA ASN A 198 -2.42 25.26 -10.70
C ASN A 198 -1.72 23.99 -11.17
N THR A 199 -1.42 23.11 -10.22
CA THR A 199 -0.71 21.84 -10.43
C THR A 199 -1.46 20.70 -9.76
N LEU A 200 -1.63 19.59 -10.46
CA LEU A 200 -2.02 18.31 -9.87
C LEU A 200 -0.87 17.31 -10.02
N TYR A 201 -0.50 16.67 -8.92
CA TYR A 201 0.34 15.48 -8.94
C TYR A 201 -0.55 14.25 -8.80
N LEU A 202 -0.63 13.45 -9.85
CA LEU A 202 -1.52 12.28 -9.91
C LEU A 202 -0.69 11.01 -9.70
N LEU A 203 -0.83 10.36 -8.55
CA LEU A 203 -0.15 9.10 -8.22
C LEU A 203 -1.13 7.93 -8.32
N GLY A 204 -0.83 6.99 -9.21
CA GLY A 204 -1.53 5.71 -9.26
C GLY A 204 -1.17 4.87 -8.04
N SER A 205 -2.15 4.28 -7.37
CA SER A 205 -1.97 3.51 -6.14
C SER A 205 -2.18 2.01 -6.33
N ILE A 206 -1.73 1.25 -5.33
CA ILE A 206 -2.06 -0.16 -5.12
C ILE A 206 -2.48 -0.29 -3.66
N HIS A 207 -3.64 -0.89 -3.43
CA HIS A 207 -4.27 -0.97 -2.11
C HIS A 207 -3.55 -1.92 -1.16
N MET A 208 -3.06 -3.05 -1.66
CA MET A 208 -2.23 -3.98 -0.90
C MET A 208 -0.78 -3.85 -1.35
N GLY A 209 0.06 -3.30 -0.48
CA GLY A 209 1.46 -3.05 -0.78
C GLY A 209 2.40 -4.15 -0.31
N THR A 210 3.68 -3.86 -0.47
CA THR A 210 4.80 -4.60 0.12
C THR A 210 5.87 -3.63 0.58
N THR A 211 6.81 -4.11 1.39
CA THR A 211 7.93 -3.30 1.86
C THR A 211 8.89 -2.89 0.74
N ASP A 212 8.85 -3.54 -0.42
CA ASP A 212 9.64 -3.18 -1.61
C ASP A 212 9.15 -1.89 -2.29
N MET A 213 7.92 -1.47 -1.98
CA MET A 213 7.36 -0.19 -2.44
C MET A 213 7.91 1.02 -1.67
N TYR A 214 8.76 0.80 -0.66
CA TYR A 214 9.27 1.84 0.22
C TYR A 214 10.80 1.77 0.35
N PRO A 215 11.50 2.90 0.57
CA PRO A 215 10.96 4.25 0.42
C PRO A 215 10.57 4.51 -1.04
N MET A 216 9.54 5.33 -1.25
CA MET A 216 9.20 5.82 -2.59
C MET A 216 10.30 6.75 -3.09
N GLN A 217 10.53 6.83 -4.40
CA GLN A 217 11.52 7.72 -4.99
C GLN A 217 11.27 9.17 -4.57
N LYS A 218 12.36 9.94 -4.39
CA LYS A 218 12.32 11.33 -3.92
C LYS A 218 11.34 12.21 -4.70
N THR A 219 11.19 12.01 -6.01
CA THR A 219 10.23 12.74 -6.85
C THR A 219 8.77 12.64 -6.35
N ILE A 220 8.35 11.46 -5.87
CA ILE A 220 7.00 11.28 -5.31
C ILE A 220 6.87 12.03 -4.00
N ARG A 221 7.87 11.90 -3.12
CA ARG A 221 7.87 12.55 -1.81
C ARG A 221 7.88 14.07 -1.96
N ASP A 222 8.74 14.62 -2.82
CA ASP A 222 8.80 16.05 -3.12
C ASP A 222 7.48 16.58 -3.70
N ALA A 223 6.81 15.81 -4.56
CA ALA A 223 5.50 16.18 -5.10
C ALA A 223 4.42 16.27 -4.00
N TYR A 224 4.41 15.31 -3.06
CA TYR A 224 3.51 15.34 -1.91
C TYR A 224 3.80 16.51 -0.96
N GLU A 225 5.07 16.74 -0.64
CA GLU A 225 5.50 17.85 0.23
C GLU A 225 5.17 19.22 -0.38
N ALA A 226 5.29 19.35 -1.71
CA ALA A 226 4.94 20.59 -2.42
C ALA A 226 3.43 20.83 -2.56
N SER A 227 2.58 19.87 -2.17
CA SER A 227 1.13 19.97 -2.33
C SER A 227 0.45 20.52 -1.07
N ASP A 228 -0.56 21.35 -1.28
CA ASP A 228 -1.38 21.99 -0.25
C ASP A 228 -2.36 21.01 0.39
N ASP A 229 -2.88 20.06 -0.38
CA ASP A 229 -3.88 19.08 0.04
C ASP A 229 -3.68 17.69 -0.60
N LEU A 230 -4.37 16.71 -0.02
CA LEU A 230 -4.46 15.33 -0.51
C LEU A 230 -5.89 15.06 -1.02
N TRP A 231 -6.00 14.55 -2.25
CA TRP A 231 -7.23 14.05 -2.82
C TRP A 231 -7.16 12.54 -3.00
N VAL A 232 -8.17 11.82 -2.54
CA VAL A 232 -8.29 10.36 -2.64
C VAL A 232 -9.62 9.95 -3.27
N GLU A 233 -9.78 8.69 -3.68
CA GLU A 233 -11.10 8.18 -4.07
C GLU A 233 -12.10 8.29 -2.92
N ALA A 234 -11.72 7.78 -1.75
CA ALA A 234 -12.50 7.85 -0.52
C ALA A 234 -11.56 7.86 0.70
N ASP A 235 -11.95 8.57 1.74
CA ASP A 235 -11.27 8.58 3.02
C ASP A 235 -11.70 7.36 3.84
N ILE A 236 -10.91 6.29 3.76
CA ILE A 236 -11.16 5.02 4.47
C ILE A 236 -10.78 5.07 5.96
N LEU A 237 -10.21 6.17 6.45
CA LEU A 237 -9.81 6.33 7.86
C LEU A 237 -10.83 7.15 8.65
N ALA A 238 -11.40 8.19 8.04
CA ALA A 238 -12.36 9.09 8.68
C ALA A 238 -13.77 9.08 8.04
N GLY A 239 -13.95 8.43 6.90
CA GLY A 239 -15.24 8.32 6.22
C GLY A 239 -16.26 7.44 6.94
N ASP A 240 -17.51 7.45 6.46
CA ASP A 240 -18.63 6.70 7.05
C ASP A 240 -18.55 5.19 6.75
N MET A 241 -17.65 4.51 7.44
CA MET A 241 -17.49 3.07 7.36
C MET A 241 -18.71 2.30 7.89
N ASN A 242 -19.54 2.93 8.74
CA ASN A 242 -20.77 2.31 9.22
C ASN A 242 -21.76 2.12 8.07
N TYR A 243 -21.85 3.08 7.15
CA TYR A 243 -22.67 2.92 5.95
C TYR A 243 -22.22 1.76 5.08
N MET A 244 -20.90 1.59 4.89
CA MET A 244 -20.37 0.43 4.16
C MET A 244 -20.74 -0.88 4.87
N LEU A 245 -20.56 -0.96 6.19
CA LEU A 245 -20.92 -2.13 6.98
C LEU A 245 -22.41 -2.47 6.88
N GLU A 246 -23.29 -1.48 7.01
CA GLU A 246 -24.74 -1.65 6.83
C GLU A 246 -25.07 -2.25 5.46
N LYS A 247 -24.40 -1.79 4.40
CA LYS A 247 -24.56 -2.34 3.06
C LYS A 247 -24.05 -3.77 2.93
N MET A 248 -23.01 -4.14 3.67
CA MET A 248 -22.40 -5.48 3.63
C MET A 248 -23.22 -6.56 4.34
N ILE A 249 -24.06 -6.21 5.32
CA ILE A 249 -24.77 -7.19 6.15
C ILE A 249 -26.26 -7.31 5.81
N TYR A 250 -26.85 -8.45 6.16
CA TYR A 250 -28.31 -8.61 6.24
C TYR A 250 -28.83 -8.07 7.57
N SER A 251 -29.93 -7.33 7.52
CA SER A 251 -30.56 -6.70 8.69
C SER A 251 -32.03 -7.11 8.87
N ASP A 252 -32.56 -7.97 7.98
CA ASP A 252 -33.94 -8.45 7.96
C ASP A 252 -34.11 -9.81 8.66
N GLY A 253 -33.04 -10.31 9.30
CA GLY A 253 -33.02 -11.61 9.98
C GLY A 253 -32.77 -12.80 9.06
N THR A 254 -32.61 -12.58 7.75
CA THR A 254 -32.17 -13.61 6.81
C THR A 254 -30.65 -13.78 6.86
N THR A 255 -30.18 -14.89 6.29
CA THR A 255 -28.76 -15.26 6.23
C THR A 255 -28.31 -15.42 4.78
N LEU A 256 -27.00 -15.46 4.54
CA LEU A 256 -26.43 -15.73 3.22
C LEU A 256 -27.03 -16.98 2.56
N GLN A 257 -27.33 -18.03 3.34
CA GLN A 257 -27.92 -19.27 2.85
C GLN A 257 -29.31 -19.07 2.23
N ASP A 258 -30.06 -18.04 2.66
CA ASP A 258 -31.38 -17.72 2.13
C ASP A 258 -31.33 -16.97 0.78
N HIS A 259 -30.16 -16.40 0.45
CA HIS A 259 -29.97 -15.51 -0.71
C HIS A 259 -29.06 -16.07 -1.80
N VAL A 260 -28.46 -17.24 -1.59
CA VAL A 260 -27.66 -17.95 -2.60
C VAL A 260 -28.18 -19.37 -2.78
N SER A 261 -27.91 -19.97 -3.93
CA SER A 261 -28.24 -21.37 -4.14
C SER A 261 -27.49 -22.29 -3.17
N ALA A 262 -28.11 -23.43 -2.84
CA ALA A 262 -27.48 -24.45 -2.00
C ALA A 262 -26.11 -24.92 -2.55
N ALA A 263 -25.93 -24.89 -3.88
CA ALA A 263 -24.66 -25.20 -4.53
C ALA A 263 -23.58 -24.16 -4.20
N THR A 264 -23.91 -22.87 -4.29
CA THR A 264 -22.99 -21.77 -3.93
C THR A 264 -22.62 -21.83 -2.45
N TYR A 265 -23.61 -22.01 -1.58
CA TYR A 265 -23.37 -22.11 -0.14
C TYR A 265 -22.46 -23.30 0.21
N SER A 266 -22.69 -24.46 -0.42
CA SER A 266 -21.82 -25.63 -0.23
C SER A 266 -20.39 -25.40 -0.73
N LYS A 267 -20.19 -24.65 -1.82
CA LYS A 267 -18.84 -24.26 -2.27
C LYS A 267 -18.17 -23.33 -1.27
N LEU A 268 -18.90 -22.35 -0.73
CA LEU A 268 -18.39 -21.46 0.31
C LEU A 268 -17.89 -22.24 1.52
N GLN A 269 -18.70 -23.16 2.06
CA GLN A 269 -18.30 -23.99 3.20
C GLN A 269 -17.00 -24.77 2.94
N LYS A 270 -16.81 -25.31 1.73
CA LYS A 270 -15.56 -25.98 1.34
C LYS A 270 -14.38 -25.02 1.28
N ALA A 271 -14.58 -23.81 0.74
CA ALA A 271 -13.54 -22.80 0.67
C ALA A 271 -13.12 -22.37 2.08
N LEU A 272 -14.07 -22.07 2.97
CA LEU A 272 -13.81 -21.71 4.37
C LEU A 272 -13.04 -22.82 5.11
N ALA A 273 -13.44 -24.08 4.92
CA ALA A 273 -12.73 -25.22 5.50
C ALA A 273 -11.28 -25.31 5.01
N SER A 274 -11.02 -25.08 3.72
CA SER A 274 -9.65 -25.08 3.16
C SER A 274 -8.78 -23.96 3.73
N MET A 275 -9.41 -22.85 4.12
CA MET A 275 -8.77 -21.67 4.71
C MET A 275 -8.76 -21.71 6.25
N LYS A 276 -9.26 -22.80 6.86
CA LYS A 276 -9.42 -22.96 8.32
C LYS A 276 -10.27 -21.87 8.98
N LEU A 277 -11.23 -21.32 8.24
CA LEU A 277 -12.21 -20.36 8.75
C LEU A 277 -13.46 -21.08 9.28
N PRO A 278 -14.18 -20.50 10.27
CA PRO A 278 -15.46 -21.03 10.74
C PRO A 278 -16.48 -21.17 9.61
N GLU A 279 -17.29 -22.23 9.63
CA GLU A 279 -18.29 -22.49 8.57
C GLU A 279 -19.37 -21.41 8.48
N ASN A 280 -19.63 -20.71 9.58
CA ASN A 280 -20.62 -19.66 9.72
C ASN A 280 -20.01 -18.24 9.70
N ALA A 281 -18.75 -18.09 9.28
CA ALA A 281 -18.03 -16.81 9.32
C ALA A 281 -18.73 -15.69 8.52
N PHE A 282 -19.54 -16.07 7.52
CA PHE A 282 -20.14 -15.15 6.56
C PHE A 282 -21.68 -15.16 6.53
N ASP A 283 -22.35 -15.83 7.48
CA ASP A 283 -23.81 -16.01 7.44
C ASP A 283 -24.58 -14.68 7.45
N GLY A 284 -24.05 -13.66 8.14
CA GLY A 284 -24.65 -12.33 8.21
C GLY A 284 -24.33 -11.42 7.02
N TYR A 285 -23.54 -11.87 6.04
CA TYR A 285 -23.00 -11.02 4.97
C TYR A 285 -23.67 -11.26 3.62
N LYS A 286 -23.81 -10.19 2.83
CA LYS A 286 -24.26 -10.25 1.45
C LYS A 286 -23.18 -10.82 0.52
N PRO A 287 -23.53 -11.45 -0.62
CA PRO A 287 -22.58 -12.18 -1.46
C PRO A 287 -21.40 -11.35 -1.93
N PHE A 288 -21.60 -10.06 -2.27
CA PHE A 288 -20.49 -9.19 -2.66
C PHE A 288 -19.46 -9.04 -1.53
N ALA A 289 -19.91 -8.81 -0.29
CA ALA A 289 -19.04 -8.62 0.87
C ALA A 289 -18.23 -9.89 1.20
N VAL A 290 -18.84 -11.06 1.01
CA VAL A 290 -18.15 -12.36 1.10
C VAL A 290 -17.06 -12.46 0.05
N GLY A 291 -17.37 -12.12 -1.21
CA GLY A 291 -16.40 -12.11 -2.30
C GLY A 291 -15.17 -11.24 -1.98
N LEU A 292 -15.39 -10.01 -1.49
CA LEU A 292 -14.29 -9.11 -1.10
C LEU A 292 -13.41 -9.67 -0.01
N SER A 293 -14.04 -10.23 1.03
CA SER A 293 -13.32 -10.79 2.17
C SER A 293 -12.49 -12.02 1.75
N LEU A 294 -13.04 -12.88 0.90
CA LEU A 294 -12.33 -14.06 0.39
C LEU A 294 -11.15 -13.71 -0.50
N VAL A 295 -11.29 -12.67 -1.33
CA VAL A 295 -10.20 -12.13 -2.16
C VAL A 295 -9.06 -11.65 -1.27
N THR A 296 -9.36 -10.80 -0.29
CA THR A 296 -8.37 -10.28 0.68
C THR A 296 -7.64 -11.40 1.41
N VAL A 297 -8.36 -12.36 1.99
CA VAL A 297 -7.73 -13.48 2.71
C VAL A 297 -6.91 -14.36 1.77
N GLY A 298 -7.35 -14.51 0.52
CA GLY A 298 -6.63 -15.25 -0.51
C GLY A 298 -5.27 -14.64 -0.87
N TYR A 299 -5.05 -13.36 -0.60
CA TYR A 299 -3.80 -12.66 -0.88
C TYR A 299 -2.74 -12.79 0.21
N THR A 300 -3.10 -13.26 1.40
CA THR A 300 -2.23 -13.18 2.59
C THR A 300 -2.07 -14.55 3.21
N GLY A 301 -0.83 -14.98 3.47
CA GLY A 301 -0.54 -16.28 4.09
C GLY A 301 -0.80 -16.29 5.60
N SER A 302 -0.80 -15.13 6.24
CA SER A 302 -1.14 -14.95 7.66
C SER A 302 -1.83 -13.61 7.94
N PRO A 303 -2.48 -13.45 9.11
CA PRO A 303 -3.02 -12.16 9.55
C PRO A 303 -1.98 -11.04 9.62
N GLU A 304 -0.74 -11.35 10.01
CA GLU A 304 0.36 -10.37 10.08
C GLU A 304 0.79 -9.91 8.69
N GLU A 305 0.83 -10.81 7.71
CA GLU A 305 1.08 -10.45 6.30
C GLU A 305 -0.04 -9.55 5.75
N GLY A 306 -1.29 -9.81 6.14
CA GLY A 306 -2.42 -8.94 5.78
C GLY A 306 -2.35 -7.56 6.42
N GLU A 307 -2.01 -7.48 7.71
CA GLU A 307 -1.79 -6.20 8.41
C GLU A 307 -0.69 -5.39 7.71
N LEU A 308 0.42 -6.03 7.36
CA LEU A 308 1.53 -5.38 6.66
C LEU A 308 1.15 -4.95 5.23
N ALA A 309 0.46 -5.81 4.47
CA ALA A 309 0.01 -5.50 3.12
C ALA A 309 -0.91 -4.26 3.11
N MET A 310 -1.80 -4.15 4.09
CA MET A 310 -2.64 -2.97 4.26
C MET A 310 -1.84 -1.75 4.66
N LEU A 311 -0.96 -1.88 5.65
CA LEU A 311 -0.11 -0.80 6.12
C LEU A 311 0.77 -0.19 5.02
N THR A 312 1.15 -1.02 4.05
CA THR A 312 1.99 -0.65 2.90
C THR A 312 1.19 -0.28 1.66
N GLY A 313 -0.15 -0.35 1.69
CA GLY A 313 -1.02 0.18 0.64
C GLY A 313 -0.81 1.67 0.41
N ILE A 314 -0.68 2.09 -0.85
CA ILE A 314 -0.27 3.47 -1.19
C ILE A 314 -1.33 4.50 -0.79
N ASP A 315 -2.61 4.19 -0.97
CA ASP A 315 -3.71 5.07 -0.55
C ASP A 315 -3.78 5.20 0.97
N ARG A 316 -3.76 4.06 1.69
CA ARG A 316 -3.72 4.07 3.15
C ARG A 316 -2.49 4.81 3.69
N TYR A 317 -1.33 4.64 3.06
CA TYR A 317 -0.11 5.35 3.43
C TYR A 317 -0.29 6.86 3.37
N PHE A 318 -0.76 7.40 2.24
CA PHE A 318 -0.90 8.85 2.09
C PHE A 318 -2.02 9.42 2.97
N LEU A 319 -3.11 8.68 3.20
CA LEU A 319 -4.13 9.05 4.18
C LEU A 319 -3.54 9.17 5.59
N ALA A 320 -2.80 8.15 6.05
CA ALA A 320 -2.17 8.17 7.38
C ALA A 320 -1.13 9.30 7.50
N LYS A 321 -0.32 9.51 6.46
CA LYS A 321 0.67 10.59 6.41
C LYS A 321 0.00 11.97 6.46
N ALA A 322 -1.06 12.18 5.67
CA ALA A 322 -1.81 13.45 5.68
C ALA A 322 -2.45 13.73 7.04
N MET A 323 -3.03 12.72 7.69
CA MET A 323 -3.56 12.87 9.05
C MET A 323 -2.47 13.24 10.06
N LEU A 324 -1.31 12.58 10.00
CA LEU A 324 -0.18 12.86 10.89
C LEU A 324 0.36 14.28 10.72
N GLU A 325 0.40 14.77 9.47
CA GLU A 325 0.91 16.09 9.11
C GLU A 325 -0.16 17.18 9.09
N GLN A 326 -1.42 16.82 9.39
CA GLN A 326 -2.58 17.71 9.31
C GLN A 326 -2.78 18.33 7.91
N LYS A 327 -2.34 17.62 6.86
CA LYS A 327 -2.59 18.02 5.47
C LYS A 327 -4.08 17.78 5.16
N PRO A 328 -4.83 18.77 4.62
CA PRO A 328 -6.24 18.61 4.27
C PRO A 328 -6.48 17.40 3.36
N ILE A 329 -7.54 16.63 3.64
CA ILE A 329 -7.93 15.44 2.88
C ILE A 329 -9.29 15.71 2.23
N HIS A 330 -9.38 15.40 0.93
CA HIS A 330 -10.57 15.56 0.11
C HIS A 330 -10.89 14.28 -0.67
N GLU A 331 -12.17 14.07 -0.98
CA GLU A 331 -12.65 12.88 -1.67
C GLU A 331 -13.14 13.20 -3.09
N LEU A 332 -12.68 12.42 -4.06
CA LEU A 332 -13.20 12.43 -5.42
C LEU A 332 -14.54 11.68 -5.54
N GLU A 333 -14.83 10.76 -4.64
CA GLU A 333 -16.06 9.94 -4.67
C GLU A 333 -16.71 9.80 -3.30
N GLY A 334 -15.99 9.19 -2.36
CA GLY A 334 -16.42 8.89 -1.01
C GLY A 334 -16.99 7.49 -0.79
N ILE A 335 -16.96 7.06 0.48
CA ILE A 335 -17.37 5.70 0.92
C ILE A 335 -18.79 5.36 0.50
N LYS A 336 -19.72 6.32 0.61
CA LYS A 336 -21.13 6.12 0.26
C LYS A 336 -21.31 5.70 -1.20
N LEU A 337 -20.63 6.38 -2.13
CA LEU A 337 -20.72 6.07 -3.55
C LEU A 337 -20.22 4.65 -3.82
N GLN A 338 -19.06 4.27 -3.25
CA GLN A 338 -18.51 2.94 -3.41
C GLN A 338 -19.42 1.86 -2.83
N ALA A 339 -19.98 2.08 -1.63
CA ALA A 339 -20.91 1.15 -0.99
C ALA A 339 -22.20 0.96 -1.82
N ASP A 340 -22.76 2.03 -2.37
CA ASP A 340 -23.96 1.97 -3.22
C ASP A 340 -23.69 1.27 -4.55
N LEU A 341 -22.52 1.51 -5.16
CA LEU A 341 -22.12 0.84 -6.40
C LEU A 341 -21.97 -0.67 -6.21
N LEU A 342 -21.32 -1.10 -5.13
CA LEU A 342 -21.09 -2.51 -4.83
C LEU A 342 -22.38 -3.23 -4.41
N SER A 343 -23.15 -2.63 -3.49
CA SER A 343 -24.40 -3.22 -3.01
C SER A 343 -25.53 -3.16 -4.05
N GLY A 344 -25.46 -2.23 -5.01
CA GLY A 344 -26.43 -2.05 -6.08
C GLY A 344 -26.32 -3.06 -7.22
N VAL A 345 -25.28 -3.91 -7.24
CA VAL A 345 -25.18 -5.03 -8.19
C VAL A 345 -26.36 -6.00 -7.95
N PRO A 346 -27.11 -6.43 -8.98
CA PRO A 346 -28.23 -7.36 -8.80
C PRO A 346 -27.82 -8.65 -8.08
N ALA A 347 -28.69 -9.19 -7.22
CA ALA A 347 -28.38 -10.34 -6.37
C ALA A 347 -27.89 -11.56 -7.17
N GLU A 348 -28.51 -11.88 -8.32
CA GLU A 348 -28.07 -13.00 -9.14
C GLU A 348 -26.66 -12.79 -9.71
N GLN A 349 -26.30 -11.53 -9.99
CA GLN A 349 -24.98 -11.19 -10.47
C GLN A 349 -23.95 -11.25 -9.33
N GLN A 350 -24.29 -10.81 -8.12
CA GLN A 350 -23.41 -10.97 -6.95
C GLN A 350 -23.13 -12.46 -6.65
N GLU A 351 -24.15 -13.33 -6.71
CA GLU A 351 -23.95 -14.77 -6.51
C GLU A 351 -23.05 -15.37 -7.60
N LYS A 352 -23.21 -14.92 -8.85
CA LYS A 352 -22.36 -15.37 -9.96
C LYS A 352 -20.91 -14.96 -9.77
N GLU A 353 -20.65 -13.74 -9.33
CA GLU A 353 -19.30 -13.24 -9.03
C GLU A 353 -18.67 -14.01 -7.87
N LEU A 354 -19.43 -14.23 -6.78
CA LEU A 354 -19.00 -15.07 -5.66
C LEU A 354 -18.64 -16.50 -6.13
N ASN A 355 -19.44 -17.10 -7.01
CA ASN A 355 -19.12 -18.42 -7.57
C ASN A 355 -17.80 -18.45 -8.33
N VAL A 356 -17.45 -17.39 -9.07
CA VAL A 356 -16.16 -17.32 -9.77
C VAL A 356 -15.01 -17.32 -8.76
N ILE A 357 -15.13 -16.54 -7.68
CA ILE A 357 -14.13 -16.50 -6.61
C ILE A 357 -14.01 -17.89 -5.95
N LEU A 358 -15.14 -18.52 -5.61
CA LEU A 358 -15.16 -19.83 -4.99
C LEU A 358 -14.58 -20.94 -5.89
N ASP A 359 -14.92 -20.93 -7.17
CA ASP A 359 -14.38 -21.91 -8.13
C ASP A 359 -12.87 -21.73 -8.32
N SER A 360 -12.40 -20.49 -8.33
CA SER A 360 -10.98 -20.15 -8.33
C SER A 360 -10.27 -20.74 -7.10
N LEU A 361 -10.75 -20.43 -5.89
CA LEU A 361 -10.19 -20.92 -4.63
C LEU A 361 -10.16 -22.46 -4.55
N LEU A 362 -11.26 -23.12 -4.93
CA LEU A 362 -11.41 -24.58 -4.83
C LEU A 362 -10.67 -25.35 -5.93
N SER A 363 -10.31 -24.72 -7.04
CA SER A 363 -9.56 -25.37 -8.12
C SER A 363 -8.12 -25.75 -7.73
N GLY A 364 -7.59 -25.15 -6.66
CA GLY A 364 -6.20 -25.32 -6.22
C GLY A 364 -5.15 -24.77 -7.19
N LYS A 365 -5.57 -24.13 -8.30
CA LYS A 365 -4.69 -23.59 -9.35
C LYS A 365 -4.58 -22.07 -9.33
N GLU A 366 -5.51 -21.38 -8.67
CA GLU A 366 -5.74 -19.94 -8.82
C GLU A 366 -5.49 -19.04 -7.58
N PRO A 367 -5.47 -19.49 -6.31
CA PRO A 367 -4.99 -18.62 -5.22
C PRO A 367 -3.59 -18.06 -5.52
N ALA A 368 -2.74 -18.86 -6.17
CA ALA A 368 -1.45 -18.45 -6.68
C ALA A 368 -1.54 -17.46 -7.88
N ALA A 369 -2.58 -17.54 -8.71
CA ALA A 369 -2.73 -16.66 -9.88
C ALA A 369 -3.19 -15.26 -9.49
N SER A 370 -4.18 -15.13 -8.61
CA SER A 370 -4.59 -13.81 -8.09
C SER A 370 -3.42 -13.17 -7.33
N TYR A 371 -2.78 -13.90 -6.41
CA TYR A 371 -1.59 -13.43 -5.72
C TYR A 371 -0.46 -13.00 -6.67
N GLN A 372 -0.21 -13.78 -7.74
CA GLN A 372 0.75 -13.42 -8.77
C GLN A 372 0.38 -12.11 -9.49
N VAL A 373 -0.91 -11.89 -9.79
CA VAL A 373 -1.37 -10.62 -10.40
C VAL A 373 -1.09 -9.44 -9.47
N LEU A 374 -1.37 -9.55 -8.17
CA LEU A 374 -1.05 -8.51 -7.20
C LEU A 374 0.47 -8.26 -7.11
N GLN A 375 1.27 -9.33 -7.05
CA GLN A 375 2.74 -9.22 -7.03
C GLN A 375 3.29 -8.59 -8.31
N ASP A 376 2.71 -8.92 -9.47
CA ASP A 376 3.07 -8.33 -10.75
C ASP A 376 2.73 -6.84 -10.73
N MET A 377 1.53 -6.45 -10.30
CA MET A 377 1.16 -5.04 -10.12
C MET A 377 2.14 -4.30 -9.21
N GLN A 378 2.46 -4.85 -8.04
CA GLN A 378 3.43 -4.28 -7.10
C GLN A 378 4.81 -4.11 -7.75
N THR A 379 5.29 -5.14 -8.46
CA THR A 379 6.57 -5.11 -9.18
C THR A 379 6.58 -4.03 -10.25
N LYS A 380 5.51 -3.93 -11.06
CA LYS A 380 5.37 -2.92 -12.10
C LYS A 380 5.32 -1.51 -11.53
N TRP A 381 4.65 -1.33 -10.39
CA TRP A 381 4.60 -0.07 -9.69
C TRP A 381 5.96 0.34 -9.12
N VAL A 382 6.69 -0.57 -8.46
CA VAL A 382 8.06 -0.32 -7.97
C VAL A 382 8.97 0.12 -9.10
N GLN A 383 8.87 -0.52 -10.26
CA GLN A 383 9.68 -0.24 -11.45
C GLN A 383 9.25 1.03 -12.21
N GLY A 384 8.08 1.59 -11.90
CA GLY A 384 7.45 2.65 -12.69
C GLY A 384 7.07 2.21 -14.11
N ASP A 385 6.88 0.91 -14.33
CA ASP A 385 6.59 0.28 -15.62
C ASP A 385 5.10 0.41 -15.96
N LEU A 386 4.75 1.53 -16.60
CA LEU A 386 3.39 1.82 -17.05
C LEU A 386 2.87 0.80 -18.08
N GLU A 387 3.72 0.35 -19.01
CA GLU A 387 3.33 -0.60 -20.05
C GLU A 387 3.03 -1.97 -19.46
N GLY A 388 3.91 -2.44 -18.57
CA GLY A 388 3.70 -3.66 -17.81
C GLY A 388 2.46 -3.57 -16.92
N MET A 389 2.26 -2.46 -16.20
CA MET A 389 1.04 -2.25 -15.41
C MET A 389 -0.21 -2.31 -16.29
N THR A 390 -0.19 -1.63 -17.44
CA THR A 390 -1.30 -1.65 -18.40
C THR A 390 -1.57 -3.06 -18.88
N GLN A 391 -0.53 -3.85 -19.18
CA GLN A 391 -0.66 -5.23 -19.61
C GLN A 391 -1.29 -6.10 -18.50
N VAL A 392 -0.82 -5.99 -17.26
CA VAL A 392 -1.38 -6.73 -16.12
C VAL A 392 -2.86 -6.39 -15.93
N LEU A 393 -3.22 -5.10 -16.04
CA LEU A 393 -4.61 -4.66 -15.90
C LEU A 393 -5.50 -4.97 -17.12
N SER A 394 -4.91 -5.14 -18.31
CA SER A 394 -5.64 -5.41 -19.57
C SER A 394 -5.77 -6.90 -19.89
N VAL A 395 -4.80 -7.71 -19.46
CA VAL A 395 -4.85 -9.17 -19.57
C VAL A 395 -5.79 -9.67 -18.47
N GLU A 396 -6.57 -10.70 -18.76
CA GLU A 396 -7.55 -11.34 -17.86
C GLU A 396 -8.96 -10.74 -17.77
N GLY A 397 -9.46 -10.06 -18.80
CA GLY A 397 -10.91 -9.83 -18.88
C GLY A 397 -11.52 -8.95 -17.79
N GLN A 398 -10.67 -8.33 -16.97
CA GLN A 398 -11.04 -7.45 -15.88
C GLN A 398 -11.66 -6.15 -16.44
N PHE A 399 -11.09 -5.65 -17.55
CA PHE A 399 -11.47 -4.41 -18.22
C PHE A 399 -11.56 -4.58 -19.75
N ASP A 400 -12.17 -5.67 -20.22
CA ASP A 400 -12.45 -5.85 -21.65
C ASP A 400 -13.24 -4.65 -22.20
N ALA A 401 -12.81 -4.12 -23.35
CA ALA A 401 -13.45 -2.99 -24.01
C ALA A 401 -14.94 -3.28 -24.29
N GLY A 402 -15.84 -2.53 -23.67
CA GLY A 402 -17.29 -2.63 -23.78
C GLY A 402 -18.00 -3.39 -22.66
N GLY A 403 -17.28 -3.94 -21.67
CA GLY A 403 -17.84 -4.69 -20.54
C GLY A 403 -18.50 -3.84 -19.44
N LEU A 404 -19.27 -4.49 -18.55
CA LEU A 404 -19.92 -3.86 -17.39
C LEU A 404 -18.90 -3.14 -16.48
N ASN A 405 -17.72 -3.73 -16.27
CA ASN A 405 -16.64 -3.12 -15.48
C ASN A 405 -16.09 -1.85 -16.13
N GLN A 406 -15.88 -1.83 -17.45
CA GLN A 406 -15.47 -0.58 -18.13
C GLN A 406 -16.57 0.49 -18.05
N ARG A 407 -17.85 0.11 -18.04
CA ARG A 407 -18.95 1.08 -17.88
C ARG A 407 -19.04 1.64 -16.46
N LEU A 408 -18.83 0.80 -15.44
CA LEU A 408 -18.83 1.22 -14.03
C LEU A 408 -17.59 2.06 -13.68
N VAL A 409 -16.45 1.78 -14.30
CA VAL A 409 -15.20 2.53 -14.13
C VAL A 409 -15.18 3.80 -14.97
N GLY A 410 -15.64 3.76 -16.22
CA GLY A 410 -15.62 4.91 -17.12
C GLY A 410 -16.49 6.10 -16.66
N GLU A 411 -17.67 5.86 -16.08
CA GLU A 411 -18.49 6.96 -15.52
C GLU A 411 -17.86 7.55 -14.26
N ARG A 412 -17.20 6.72 -13.44
CA ARG A 412 -16.42 7.17 -12.27
C ARG A 412 -15.24 8.03 -12.70
N ASP A 413 -14.46 7.55 -13.68
CA ASP A 413 -13.34 8.28 -14.26
C ASP A 413 -13.76 9.62 -14.85
N LYS A 414 -14.93 9.67 -15.47
CA LYS A 414 -15.49 10.92 -15.98
C LYS A 414 -15.83 11.91 -14.86
N ASN A 415 -16.44 11.44 -13.78
CA ASN A 415 -16.71 12.28 -12.62
C ASN A 415 -15.42 12.74 -11.95
N MET A 416 -14.43 11.86 -11.78
CA MET A 416 -13.11 12.20 -11.26
C MET A 416 -12.40 13.22 -12.14
N ALA A 417 -12.32 12.99 -13.46
CA ALA A 417 -11.71 13.92 -14.40
C ALA A 417 -12.39 15.29 -14.40
N ASN A 418 -13.72 15.35 -14.23
CA ASN A 418 -14.44 16.61 -14.10
C ASN A 418 -14.09 17.35 -12.80
N LYS A 419 -14.00 16.66 -11.65
CA LYS A 419 -13.57 17.26 -10.38
C LYS A 419 -12.14 17.78 -10.47
N LEU A 420 -11.22 16.97 -11.01
CA LEU A 420 -9.83 17.38 -11.20
C LEU A 420 -9.68 18.57 -12.15
N ALA A 421 -10.48 18.61 -13.23
CA ALA A 421 -10.55 19.78 -14.11
C ALA A 421 -11.05 21.03 -13.35
N GLN A 422 -12.04 20.90 -12.46
CA GLN A 422 -12.49 22.02 -11.64
C GLN A 422 -11.37 22.55 -10.74
N LEU A 423 -10.55 21.68 -10.13
CA LEU A 423 -9.38 22.10 -9.34
C LEU A 423 -8.37 22.88 -10.19
N LEU A 424 -8.08 22.41 -11.39
CA LEU A 424 -7.15 23.09 -12.31
C LEU A 424 -7.65 24.47 -12.78
N GLU A 425 -8.96 24.71 -12.80
CA GLU A 425 -9.57 25.97 -13.23
C GLU A 425 -9.88 26.93 -12.07
N GLN A 426 -9.52 26.58 -10.83
CA GLN A 426 -9.68 27.48 -9.67
C GLN A 426 -8.82 28.74 -9.82
N GLU A 427 -9.31 29.85 -9.30
CA GLU A 427 -8.52 31.09 -9.22
C GLU A 427 -7.40 30.92 -8.19
N GLY A 428 -6.20 31.42 -8.50
CA GLY A 428 -5.05 31.39 -7.61
C GLY A 428 -3.96 30.40 -8.04
N GLU A 429 -3.17 29.98 -7.06
CA GLU A 429 -2.11 28.98 -7.20
C GLU A 429 -2.38 27.87 -6.19
N HIS A 430 -2.74 26.70 -6.71
CA HIS A 430 -3.06 25.53 -5.91
C HIS A 430 -2.29 24.30 -6.42
N THR A 431 -1.65 23.58 -5.50
CA THR A 431 -0.98 22.33 -5.80
C THR A 431 -1.63 21.20 -5.01
N SER A 432 -2.26 20.25 -5.71
CA SER A 432 -2.90 19.10 -5.06
C SER A 432 -2.16 17.80 -5.34
N PHE A 433 -2.02 16.96 -4.32
CA PHE A 433 -1.56 15.59 -4.48
C PHE A 433 -2.76 14.67 -4.56
N VAL A 434 -2.87 13.87 -5.61
CA VAL A 434 -4.04 13.03 -5.89
C VAL A 434 -3.61 11.57 -5.94
N VAL A 435 -4.23 10.73 -5.12
CA VAL A 435 -3.94 9.29 -5.03
C VAL A 435 -5.20 8.50 -5.36
N VAL A 436 -5.19 7.80 -6.49
CA VAL A 436 -6.28 6.91 -6.92
C VAL A 436 -5.69 5.63 -7.50
N GLY A 437 -6.49 4.57 -7.55
CA GLY A 437 -6.10 3.26 -8.05
C GLY A 437 -5.42 3.34 -9.42
N SER A 438 -4.32 2.61 -9.58
CA SER A 438 -3.52 2.64 -10.83
C SER A 438 -4.34 2.34 -12.09
N ALA A 439 -5.46 1.61 -11.97
CA ALA A 439 -6.37 1.34 -13.08
C ALA A 439 -6.98 2.61 -13.71
N HIS A 440 -7.25 3.64 -12.91
CA HIS A 440 -7.82 4.91 -13.36
C HIS A 440 -6.84 5.76 -14.19
N TYR A 441 -5.54 5.44 -14.12
CA TYR A 441 -4.49 6.17 -14.83
C TYR A 441 -3.77 5.34 -15.90
N ALA A 442 -3.62 4.03 -15.70
CA ALA A 442 -2.87 3.18 -16.61
C ALA A 442 -3.68 2.77 -17.85
N LEU A 443 -5.00 2.65 -17.74
CA LEU A 443 -5.86 2.21 -18.84
C LEU A 443 -6.22 3.38 -19.78
N LYS A 444 -6.42 3.05 -21.07
CA LYS A 444 -6.84 4.02 -22.09
C LYS A 444 -8.28 4.49 -21.87
N GLY A 445 -8.54 5.76 -22.15
CA GLY A 445 -9.85 6.39 -22.04
C GLY A 445 -10.28 6.74 -20.61
N MET A 446 -9.39 6.55 -19.64
CA MET A 446 -9.63 6.87 -18.23
C MET A 446 -9.21 8.32 -17.92
N VAL A 447 -9.02 8.65 -16.64
CA VAL A 447 -8.85 10.04 -16.15
C VAL A 447 -7.81 10.83 -16.94
N LEU A 448 -6.63 10.26 -17.17
CA LEU A 448 -5.53 10.97 -17.84
C LEU A 448 -5.88 11.36 -19.28
N ASP A 449 -6.55 10.47 -20.02
CA ASP A 449 -6.95 10.74 -21.40
C ASP A 449 -8.07 11.77 -21.46
N GLN A 450 -9.02 11.71 -20.52
CA GLN A 450 -10.07 12.72 -20.40
C GLN A 450 -9.52 14.12 -20.05
N LEU A 451 -8.48 14.21 -19.21
CA LEU A 451 -7.80 15.47 -18.93
C LEU A 451 -7.07 16.01 -20.17
N LYS A 452 -6.41 15.15 -20.96
CA LYS A 452 -5.79 15.57 -22.23
C LYS A 452 -6.83 16.06 -23.23
N GLU A 453 -7.97 15.39 -23.35
CA GLU A 453 -9.08 15.78 -24.24
C GLU A 453 -9.67 17.14 -23.86
N LYS A 454 -9.65 17.49 -22.57
CA LYS A 454 -10.03 18.82 -22.07
C LYS A 454 -8.96 19.90 -22.30
N GLY A 455 -7.79 19.54 -22.84
CA GLY A 455 -6.72 20.47 -23.21
C GLY A 455 -5.68 20.72 -22.11
N TYR A 456 -5.64 19.91 -21.05
CA TYR A 456 -4.62 20.03 -20.01
C TYR A 456 -3.30 19.37 -20.41
N GLN A 457 -2.18 19.96 -19.96
CA GLN A 457 -0.86 19.37 -20.16
C GLN A 457 -0.64 18.26 -19.12
N VAL A 458 -0.60 17.02 -19.58
CA VAL A 458 -0.34 15.84 -18.74
C VAL A 458 1.06 15.30 -19.03
N GLU A 459 1.96 15.39 -18.06
CA GLU A 459 3.34 14.91 -18.14
C GLU A 459 3.55 13.72 -17.20
N ARG A 460 4.26 12.70 -17.68
CA ARG A 460 4.69 11.58 -16.86
C ARG A 460 6.01 11.92 -16.15
N LEU A 461 6.04 11.84 -14.82
CA LEU A 461 7.28 11.98 -14.06
C LEU A 461 7.99 10.62 -13.99
N LYS A 462 9.32 10.62 -14.12
CA LYS A 462 10.16 9.42 -14.22
C LYS A 462 11.31 9.42 -13.23
#